data_AF-A0A968HT32-F1
#
_entry.id   AF-A0A968HT32-F1
#
_cell.length_a   1.000
_cell.length_b   1.000
_cell.length_c   1.000
_cell.angle_alpha   90.00
_cell.angle_beta   90.00
_cell.angle_gamma   90.00
#
_symmetry.space_group_name_H-M   'P 1'
#
loop_
_entity.id
_entity.type
_entity.pdbx_description
1 polymer ?
#
loop_
_entity_poly.entity_id
_entity_poly.type
_entity_poly.pdbx_seq_one_letter_code
_entity_poly.pdbx_strand_id
1 'polypeptide(L)'
;MSKRLCVILFTCCLFTPATVLANPLANSASAPQSEPKQASAPAELLSFLRALDGAANKKDGAAVLAAHAPGFSHGDGLTREQMREALQALWQRYPDLRHTTELVKWERRGDRLVAQTRTRMVGKAAESNDNFALNATLLSEQEYQVRDRQLQITKQEILAEQNTLTTGEKPPQVRLRMPERIGVGRQYVLDAVVTEPLGNSMLLGTQLEEAVNPREYLRDTTANLTPLRAGGIFKIGQAPFRVGSRWVSVVLVRETGITITSQRLRVERDFVGNQYTPLLEPDSTPGRVRPPRDNRSS
;
A
#
# COMPACT_ATOMS: atom_id res chain seq x y z
N MET A 1 6.24 6.61 -23.70
CA MET A 1 5.94 7.63 -22.67
C MET A 1 6.44 7.08 -21.35
N SER A 2 7.47 7.70 -20.75
CA SER A 2 8.16 7.23 -19.52
C SER A 2 7.71 8.05 -18.32
N LYS A 3 7.09 7.45 -17.27
CA LYS A 3 6.52 8.19 -16.13
C LYS A 3 6.48 7.47 -14.74
N ARG A 4 7.60 7.11 -14.08
CA ARG A 4 7.79 6.86 -12.60
C ARG A 4 9.20 6.36 -12.21
N LEU A 5 9.78 6.78 -11.04
CA LEU A 5 11.19 6.43 -10.70
C LEU A 5 11.71 6.57 -9.16
N CYS A 6 12.25 5.51 -8.44
CA CYS A 6 13.18 5.28 -7.21
C CYS A 6 14.11 3.92 -7.09
N VAL A 7 15.48 3.95 -6.98
CA VAL A 7 16.58 2.88 -6.97
C VAL A 7 16.94 1.89 -8.16
N ILE A 8 18.24 1.67 -8.49
CA ILE A 8 18.98 0.35 -8.68
C ILE A 8 20.51 0.58 -8.83
N LEU A 9 21.33 -0.19 -8.08
CA LEU A 9 22.53 -1.02 -8.45
C LEU A 9 23.33 -1.39 -7.15
N PHE A 10 24.13 -2.45 -6.99
CA PHE A 10 24.11 -3.85 -7.49
C PHE A 10 25.12 -4.76 -6.72
N THR A 11 24.74 -6.00 -6.33
CA THR A 11 25.60 -7.14 -5.80
C THR A 11 26.42 -6.93 -4.49
N CYS A 12 26.86 -7.93 -3.70
CA CYS A 12 26.88 -9.42 -3.79
C CYS A 12 26.99 -10.08 -2.38
N CYS A 13 26.63 -11.36 -2.20
CA CYS A 13 27.17 -12.40 -1.26
C CYS A 13 27.46 -12.08 0.26
N LEU A 14 27.36 -12.97 1.26
CA LEU A 14 27.25 -14.44 1.37
C LEU A 14 26.90 -14.84 2.85
N PHE A 15 26.63 -16.14 3.08
CA PHE A 15 26.69 -16.92 4.33
C PHE A 15 25.62 -16.82 5.47
N THR A 16 25.26 -18.04 5.92
CA THR A 16 24.47 -18.51 7.09
C THR A 16 25.43 -18.89 8.25
N PRO A 17 25.03 -19.45 9.43
CA PRO A 17 23.72 -19.95 9.86
C PRO A 17 23.27 -19.53 11.29
N ALA A 18 22.19 -20.15 11.75
CA ALA A 18 21.53 -19.91 13.04
C ALA A 18 22.14 -20.70 14.21
N THR A 19 21.83 -20.25 15.44
CA THR A 19 21.84 -21.08 16.66
C THR A 19 20.57 -20.86 17.46
N VAL A 20 19.90 -21.95 17.83
CA VAL A 20 18.72 -22.00 18.69
C VAL A 20 19.16 -22.35 20.10
N LEU A 21 18.62 -21.66 21.11
CA LEU A 21 18.57 -22.16 22.49
C LEU A 21 17.15 -21.96 23.04
N ALA A 22 16.68 -22.93 23.81
CA ALA A 22 15.29 -23.05 24.25
C ALA A 22 15.13 -22.77 25.74
N ASN A 23 13.99 -22.15 26.10
CA ASN A 23 13.12 -22.37 27.27
C ASN A 23 13.73 -22.61 28.68
N PRO A 24 13.12 -22.03 29.73
CA PRO A 24 11.90 -22.65 30.25
C PRO A 24 10.76 -21.72 30.68
N LEU A 25 9.62 -22.37 30.94
CA LEU A 25 8.33 -21.79 31.38
C LEU A 25 8.43 -21.12 32.75
N ALA A 26 7.76 -19.98 32.90
CA ALA A 26 7.34 -19.45 34.21
C ALA A 26 5.83 -19.17 34.17
N ASN A 27 5.08 -19.91 34.98
CA ASN A 27 3.63 -19.78 35.11
C ASN A 27 3.30 -18.64 36.08
N SER A 28 2.36 -17.75 35.76
CA SER A 28 1.90 -16.72 36.70
C SER A 28 0.45 -16.30 36.41
N ALA A 29 -0.32 -16.12 37.48
CA ALA A 29 -1.77 -16.17 37.46
C ALA A 29 -2.45 -14.95 36.82
N SER A 30 -3.63 -15.18 36.23
CA SER A 30 -4.51 -14.15 35.70
C SER A 30 -5.15 -13.33 36.82
N ALA A 31 -4.78 -12.05 36.91
CA ALA A 31 -5.63 -11.03 37.53
C ALA A 31 -6.58 -10.44 36.46
N PRO A 32 -7.81 -10.03 36.81
CA PRO A 32 -8.73 -9.43 35.85
C PRO A 32 -8.15 -8.12 35.32
N GLN A 33 -7.84 -8.08 34.03
CA GLN A 33 -7.31 -6.88 33.38
C GLN A 33 -8.42 -5.85 33.19
N SER A 34 -8.39 -4.79 33.99
CA SER A 34 -9.09 -3.54 33.70
C SER A 34 -8.72 -3.06 32.29
N GLU A 35 -9.71 -2.73 31.46
CA GLU A 35 -9.45 -2.18 30.13
C GLU A 35 -8.60 -0.90 30.25
N PRO A 36 -7.44 -0.82 29.56
CA PRO A 36 -6.55 0.33 29.72
C PRO A 36 -7.17 1.56 29.05
N LYS A 37 -7.66 2.48 29.89
CA LYS A 37 -7.93 3.88 29.55
C LYS A 37 -6.83 4.40 28.63
N GLN A 38 -7.17 4.72 27.38
CA GLN A 38 -6.19 5.10 26.34
C GLN A 38 -5.25 6.18 26.87
N ALA A 39 -3.97 5.83 27.02
CA ALA A 39 -2.95 6.79 27.39
C ALA A 39 -2.77 7.80 26.25
N SER A 40 -2.78 9.09 26.58
CA SER A 40 -2.45 10.15 25.63
C SER A 40 -1.03 9.93 25.08
N ALA A 41 -0.85 10.16 23.78
CA ALA A 41 0.41 9.85 23.12
C ALA A 41 1.59 10.64 23.72
N PRO A 42 2.80 10.06 23.82
CA PRO A 42 3.95 10.76 24.36
C PRO A 42 4.22 12.05 23.60
N ALA A 43 4.37 13.16 24.34
CA ALA A 43 4.61 14.47 23.74
C ALA A 43 5.88 14.51 22.87
N GLU A 44 6.88 13.68 23.20
CA GLU A 44 8.09 13.45 22.41
C GLU A 44 7.76 12.88 21.02
N LEU A 45 6.94 11.82 20.91
CA LEU A 45 6.53 11.23 19.64
C LEU A 45 5.75 12.24 18.78
N LEU A 46 4.78 12.94 19.39
CA LEU A 46 4.00 13.96 18.67
C LEU A 46 4.88 15.12 18.19
N SER A 47 5.96 15.44 18.89
CA SER A 47 6.93 16.46 18.48
C SER A 47 7.88 15.96 17.40
N PHE A 48 8.33 14.70 17.51
CA PHE A 48 9.12 14.02 16.49
C PHE A 48 8.38 13.95 15.15
N LEU A 49 7.11 13.51 15.13
CA LEU A 49 6.32 13.40 13.89
C LEU A 49 6.15 14.77 13.22
N ARG A 50 5.86 15.83 13.99
CA ARG A 50 5.78 17.21 13.47
C ARG A 50 7.12 17.72 12.94
N ALA A 51 8.24 17.37 13.58
CA ALA A 51 9.57 17.72 13.10
C ALA A 51 9.93 16.98 11.80
N LEU A 52 9.60 15.70 11.69
CA LEU A 52 9.81 14.87 10.51
C LEU A 52 8.97 15.35 9.31
N ASP A 53 7.67 15.62 9.52
CA ASP A 53 6.83 16.25 8.51
C ASP A 53 7.38 17.63 8.13
N GLY A 54 7.83 18.43 9.11
CA GLY A 54 8.44 19.74 8.87
C GLY A 54 9.69 19.67 8.01
N ALA A 55 10.56 18.68 8.23
CA ALA A 55 11.74 18.41 7.42
C ALA A 55 11.36 17.96 6.00
N ALA A 56 10.43 17.00 5.88
CA ALA A 56 9.99 16.48 4.59
C ALA A 56 9.32 17.56 3.72
N ASN A 57 8.46 18.40 4.31
CA ASN A 57 7.82 19.53 3.64
C ASN A 57 8.81 20.64 3.23
N LYS A 58 9.95 20.76 3.93
CA LYS A 58 11.08 21.63 3.54
C LYS A 58 12.04 20.97 2.56
N LYS A 59 11.86 19.69 2.24
CA LYS A 59 12.76 18.85 1.42
C LYS A 59 14.15 18.71 2.05
N ASP A 60 14.23 18.82 3.37
CA ASP A 60 15.46 18.66 4.14
C ASP A 60 15.78 17.17 4.31
N GLY A 61 16.40 16.61 3.27
CA GLY A 61 16.81 15.20 3.26
C GLY A 61 17.80 14.86 4.38
N ALA A 62 18.61 15.82 4.86
CA ALA A 62 19.55 15.58 5.95
C ALA A 62 18.80 15.40 7.28
N ALA A 63 17.86 16.29 7.60
CA ALA A 63 17.02 16.16 8.79
C ALA A 63 16.11 14.93 8.75
N VAL A 64 15.53 14.58 7.58
CA VAL A 64 14.74 13.34 7.43
C VAL A 64 15.61 12.10 7.68
N LEU A 65 16.86 12.06 7.21
CA LEU A 65 17.77 10.93 7.47
C LEU A 65 18.28 10.89 8.91
N ALA A 66 18.47 12.04 9.56
CA ALA A 66 18.85 12.10 10.97
C ALA A 66 17.77 11.54 11.91
N ALA A 67 16.50 11.62 11.50
CA ALA A 67 15.36 11.02 12.20
C ALA A 67 15.30 9.48 12.12
N HIS A 68 16.12 8.85 11.27
CA HIS A 68 16.22 7.40 11.12
C HIS A 68 17.55 6.90 11.69
N ALA A 69 17.54 5.82 12.47
CA ALA A 69 18.76 5.27 13.06
C ALA A 69 19.76 4.79 11.98
N PRO A 70 21.08 4.75 12.26
CA PRO A 70 22.06 4.23 11.29
C PRO A 70 21.80 2.77 10.88
N GLY A 71 21.32 1.94 11.81
CA GLY A 71 20.90 0.56 11.55
C GLY A 71 19.41 0.40 11.21
N PHE A 72 18.81 1.41 10.56
CA PHE A 72 17.39 1.41 10.21
C PHE A 72 17.02 0.27 9.25
N SER A 73 15.90 -0.42 9.53
CA SER A 73 15.36 -1.49 8.68
C SER A 73 13.99 -1.11 8.12
N HIS A 74 13.85 -1.13 6.78
CA HIS A 74 12.57 -0.97 6.10
C HIS A 74 12.00 -2.31 5.63
N GLY A 75 10.69 -2.55 5.77
CA GLY A 75 10.01 -3.80 5.38
C GLY A 75 10.17 -4.15 3.90
N ASP A 76 10.18 -3.13 3.03
CA ASP A 76 10.45 -3.30 1.60
C ASP A 76 11.95 -3.40 1.25
N GLY A 77 12.85 -3.51 2.24
CA GLY A 77 14.29 -3.69 2.04
C GLY A 77 15.08 -2.43 1.65
N LEU A 78 14.48 -1.24 1.76
CA LEU A 78 15.14 0.05 1.51
C LEU A 78 16.20 0.35 2.57
N THR A 79 17.42 0.71 2.13
CA THR A 79 18.45 1.31 3.02
C THR A 79 18.20 2.81 3.24
N ARG A 80 18.92 3.44 4.18
CA ARG A 80 18.87 4.91 4.38
C ARG A 80 19.28 5.67 3.12
N GLU A 81 20.25 5.17 2.38
CA GLU A 81 20.79 5.78 1.16
C GLU A 81 19.77 5.68 0.01
N GLN A 82 19.14 4.51 -0.15
CA GLN A 82 18.08 4.30 -1.14
C GLN A 82 16.85 5.15 -0.84
N MET A 83 16.50 5.29 0.45
CA MET A 83 15.44 6.20 0.89
C MET A 83 15.78 7.66 0.61
N ARG A 84 17.03 8.11 0.82
CA ARG A 84 17.49 9.46 0.45
C ARG A 84 17.27 9.72 -1.04
N GLU A 85 17.69 8.78 -1.89
CA GLU A 85 17.59 8.91 -3.35
C GLU A 85 16.13 8.92 -3.83
N ALA A 86 15.30 8.04 -3.25
CA ALA A 86 13.86 8.02 -3.51
C ALA A 86 13.17 9.33 -3.12
N LEU A 87 13.48 9.90 -1.95
CA LEU A 87 12.94 11.18 -1.49
C LEU A 87 13.41 12.34 -2.38
N GLN A 88 14.69 12.36 -2.78
CA GLN A 88 15.22 13.37 -3.68
C GLN A 88 14.54 13.34 -5.06
N ALA A 89 14.38 12.15 -5.65
CA ALA A 89 13.66 11.99 -6.92
C ALA A 89 12.17 12.41 -6.80
N LEU A 90 11.52 12.06 -5.69
CA LEU A 90 10.14 12.43 -5.39
C LEU A 90 9.97 13.95 -5.28
N TRP A 91 10.85 14.65 -4.55
CA TRP A 91 10.80 16.11 -4.38
C TRP A 91 11.22 16.91 -5.61
N GLN A 92 12.09 16.36 -6.46
CA GLN A 92 12.38 16.93 -7.78
C GLN A 92 11.16 16.82 -8.70
N ARG A 93 10.45 15.69 -8.66
CA ARG A 93 9.24 15.48 -9.47
C ARG A 93 8.06 16.32 -9.00
N TYR A 94 7.84 16.39 -7.69
CA TYR A 94 6.73 17.08 -7.04
C TYR A 94 7.24 18.24 -6.15
N PRO A 95 7.55 19.41 -6.74
CA PRO A 95 8.17 20.52 -6.01
C PRO A 95 7.25 21.23 -5.02
N ASP A 96 5.93 21.01 -5.04
CA ASP A 96 4.96 21.55 -4.06
C ASP A 96 4.49 20.50 -3.03
N LEU A 97 5.06 19.29 -3.06
CA LEU A 97 4.61 18.12 -2.30
C LEU A 97 4.44 18.43 -0.81
N ARG A 98 3.24 18.14 -0.30
CA ARG A 98 2.90 18.24 1.11
C ARG A 98 2.76 16.87 1.75
N HIS A 99 3.44 16.70 2.88
CA HIS A 99 3.37 15.54 3.76
C HIS A 99 2.62 15.92 5.03
N THR A 100 1.74 15.05 5.52
CA THR A 100 1.08 15.19 6.82
C THR A 100 0.89 13.82 7.43
N THR A 101 1.35 13.64 8.67
CA THR A 101 1.37 12.35 9.37
C THR A 101 0.50 12.40 10.62
N GLU A 102 -0.51 11.54 10.65
CA GLU A 102 -1.41 11.33 11.77
C GLU A 102 -0.97 10.10 12.58
N LEU A 103 -1.00 10.20 13.91
CA LEU A 103 -0.78 9.05 14.79
C LEU A 103 -2.08 8.25 14.92
N VAL A 104 -2.08 6.98 14.48
CA VAL A 104 -3.26 6.10 14.48
C VAL A 104 -3.37 5.35 15.80
N LYS A 105 -2.27 4.73 16.24
CA LYS A 105 -2.14 4.11 17.57
C LYS A 105 -0.68 4.06 17.99
N TRP A 106 -0.44 3.86 19.27
CA TRP A 106 0.90 3.68 19.83
C TRP A 106 0.87 2.76 21.04
N GLU A 107 2.02 2.18 21.36
CA GLU A 107 2.27 1.45 22.60
C GLU A 107 3.76 1.50 22.96
N ARG A 108 4.09 1.22 24.23
CA ARG A 108 5.48 1.11 24.69
C ARG A 108 5.80 -0.35 24.99
N ARG A 109 6.81 -0.90 24.32
CA ARG A 109 7.31 -2.27 24.49
C ARG A 109 8.71 -2.20 25.10
N GLY A 110 8.78 -2.13 26.43
CA GLY A 110 10.04 -1.95 27.16
C GLY A 110 10.67 -0.58 26.90
N ASP A 111 11.90 -0.57 26.37
CA ASP A 111 12.63 0.64 25.95
C ASP A 111 12.14 1.21 24.60
N ARG A 112 11.39 0.41 23.83
CA ARG A 112 10.91 0.81 22.50
C ARG A 112 9.53 1.43 22.55
N LEU A 113 9.32 2.42 21.69
CA LEU A 113 8.00 2.91 21.32
C LEU A 113 7.61 2.27 19.99
N VAL A 114 6.39 1.76 19.87
CA VAL A 114 5.84 1.26 18.60
C VAL A 114 4.64 2.13 18.26
N ALA A 115 4.59 2.67 17.06
CA ALA A 115 3.46 3.47 16.60
C ALA A 115 3.00 3.01 15.22
N GLN A 116 1.69 3.13 14.97
CA GLN A 116 1.17 3.14 13.62
C GLN A 116 0.79 4.56 13.21
N THR A 117 1.23 4.96 12.03
CA THR A 117 1.06 6.31 11.49
C THR A 117 0.39 6.25 10.12
N ARG A 118 -0.51 7.21 9.87
CA ARG A 118 -1.10 7.45 8.56
C ARG A 118 -0.48 8.70 7.97
N THR A 119 0.34 8.55 6.94
CA THR A 119 0.92 9.67 6.20
C THR A 119 0.12 9.91 4.93
N ARG A 120 -0.34 11.15 4.73
CA ARG A 120 -0.92 11.63 3.48
C ARG A 120 0.11 12.46 2.72
N MET A 121 0.16 12.25 1.41
CA MET A 121 1.03 12.97 0.47
C MET A 121 0.19 13.57 -0.66
N VAL A 122 0.28 14.88 -0.87
CA VAL A 122 -0.43 15.59 -1.95
C VAL A 122 0.51 16.57 -2.63
N GLY A 123 0.61 16.53 -3.95
CA GLY A 123 1.43 17.46 -4.73
C GLY A 123 1.08 17.44 -6.21
N LYS A 124 1.70 18.33 -6.98
CA LYS A 124 1.61 18.42 -8.43
C LYS A 124 3.00 18.27 -9.03
N ALA A 125 3.09 17.50 -10.10
CA ALA A 125 4.33 17.37 -10.84
C ALA A 125 4.69 18.72 -11.47
N ALA A 126 5.99 19.01 -11.63
CA ALA A 126 6.43 20.16 -12.40
C ALA A 126 5.89 20.09 -13.85
N GLU A 127 5.76 21.24 -14.52
CA GLU A 127 5.19 21.32 -15.89
C GLU A 127 5.94 20.46 -16.90
N SER A 128 7.26 20.32 -16.73
CA SER A 128 8.13 19.43 -17.52
C SER A 128 7.86 17.93 -17.30
N ASN A 129 6.94 17.56 -16.41
CA ASN A 129 6.64 16.20 -15.99
C ASN A 129 5.12 15.90 -16.08
N ASP A 130 4.52 16.38 -17.17
CA ASP A 130 3.15 16.07 -17.64
C ASP A 130 2.00 16.47 -16.68
N ASN A 131 2.26 17.41 -15.76
CA ASN A 131 1.26 17.99 -14.84
C ASN A 131 0.45 16.97 -14.02
N PHE A 132 1.02 15.80 -13.72
CA PHE A 132 0.35 14.82 -12.85
C PHE A 132 0.20 15.36 -11.43
N ALA A 133 -1.03 15.50 -10.94
CA ALA A 133 -1.30 15.57 -9.51
C ALA A 133 -1.06 14.18 -8.87
N LEU A 134 -0.58 14.17 -7.63
CA LEU A 134 -0.39 13.02 -6.75
C LEU A 134 -1.27 13.20 -5.52
N ASN A 135 -1.99 12.14 -5.15
CA ASN A 135 -2.63 11.99 -3.85
C ASN A 135 -2.37 10.56 -3.37
N ALA A 136 -1.64 10.39 -2.28
CA ALA A 136 -1.30 9.09 -1.72
C ALA A 136 -1.55 9.05 -0.21
N THR A 137 -1.88 7.85 0.28
CA THR A 137 -2.05 7.54 1.70
C THR A 137 -1.26 6.29 2.03
N LEU A 138 -0.47 6.37 3.08
CA LEU A 138 0.40 5.30 3.58
C LEU A 138 0.02 5.02 5.04
N LEU A 139 -0.25 3.76 5.37
CA LEU A 139 -0.34 3.28 6.75
C LEU A 139 0.91 2.47 7.05
N SER A 140 1.70 2.93 8.02
CA SER A 140 2.95 2.27 8.42
C SER A 140 2.95 1.91 9.90
N GLU A 141 3.72 0.89 10.28
CA GLU A 141 4.12 0.61 11.65
C GLU A 141 5.62 0.92 11.81
N GLN A 142 5.97 1.65 12.87
CA GLN A 142 7.30 2.17 13.11
C GLN A 142 7.75 1.81 14.54
N GLU A 143 8.95 1.27 14.68
CA GLU A 143 9.63 1.12 15.98
C GLU A 143 10.59 2.30 16.17
N TYR A 144 10.59 2.88 17.37
CA TYR A 144 11.43 4.00 17.75
C TYR A 144 12.23 3.68 19.02
N GLN A 145 13.45 4.20 19.09
CA GLN A 145 14.28 4.20 20.28
C GLN A 145 14.90 5.58 20.49
N VAL A 146 15.20 5.91 21.75
CA VAL A 146 15.97 7.11 22.08
C VAL A 146 17.46 6.80 21.93
N ARG A 147 18.15 7.57 21.09
CA ARG A 147 19.60 7.55 20.90
C ARG A 147 20.13 8.98 20.99
N ASP A 148 21.22 9.21 21.71
CA ASP A 148 21.84 10.53 21.87
C ASP A 148 20.86 11.63 22.33
N ARG A 149 19.91 11.24 23.20
CA ARG A 149 18.79 12.06 23.71
C ARG A 149 17.76 12.51 22.65
N GLN A 150 17.71 11.83 21.51
CA GLN A 150 16.72 12.07 20.45
C GLN A 150 16.00 10.77 20.07
N LEU A 151 14.70 10.85 19.82
CA LEU A 151 13.92 9.75 19.27
C LEU A 151 14.34 9.50 17.81
N GLN A 152 14.61 8.25 17.43
CA GLN A 152 14.91 7.84 16.05
C GLN A 152 14.08 6.63 15.65
N ILE A 153 13.66 6.58 14.39
CA ILE A 153 13.01 5.41 13.78
C ILE A 153 14.08 4.33 13.55
N THR A 154 13.92 3.17 14.19
CA THR A 154 14.81 2.01 14.05
C THR A 154 14.27 1.00 13.05
N LYS A 155 12.95 0.95 12.84
CA LYS A 155 12.30 0.06 11.87
C LYS A 155 11.02 0.68 11.34
N GLN A 156 10.70 0.41 10.08
CA GLN A 156 9.44 0.77 9.45
C GLN A 156 8.90 -0.39 8.60
N GLU A 157 7.60 -0.68 8.73
CA GLU A 157 6.85 -1.67 7.95
C GLU A 157 5.65 -0.98 7.30
N ILE A 158 5.35 -1.29 6.02
CA ILE A 158 4.20 -0.73 5.33
C ILE A 158 3.01 -1.70 5.40
N LEU A 159 1.96 -1.27 6.09
CA LEU A 159 0.76 -2.07 6.33
C LEU A 159 -0.25 -1.92 5.18
N ALA A 160 -0.48 -0.70 4.73
CA ALA A 160 -1.31 -0.40 3.57
C ALA A 160 -0.75 0.81 2.82
N GLU A 161 -0.93 0.84 1.50
CA GLU A 161 -0.53 1.94 0.65
C GLU A 161 -1.53 2.05 -0.50
N GLN A 162 -2.01 3.27 -0.75
CA GLN A 162 -2.78 3.61 -1.93
C GLN A 162 -2.28 4.93 -2.50
N ASN A 163 -2.11 4.99 -3.82
CA ASN A 163 -1.76 6.21 -4.53
C ASN A 163 -2.67 6.40 -5.76
N THR A 164 -2.99 7.67 -6.05
CA THR A 164 -3.80 8.08 -7.19
C THR A 164 -3.16 9.29 -7.85
N LEU A 165 -3.15 9.27 -9.17
CA LEU A 165 -2.32 10.11 -10.01
C LEU A 165 -3.16 10.57 -11.19
N THR A 166 -3.30 11.88 -11.37
CA THR A 166 -4.27 12.43 -12.31
C THR A 166 -3.70 13.56 -13.15
N THR A 167 -4.07 13.64 -14.43
CA THR A 167 -3.73 14.76 -15.32
C THR A 167 -4.84 14.96 -16.37
N GLY A 168 -4.92 16.14 -16.97
CA GLY A 168 -6.04 16.60 -17.79
C GLY A 168 -7.09 17.39 -17.01
N GLU A 169 -8.05 17.96 -17.71
CA GLU A 169 -9.07 18.87 -17.15
C GLU A 169 -10.09 18.18 -16.26
N LYS A 170 -10.52 16.97 -16.67
CA LYS A 170 -11.50 16.16 -15.94
C LYS A 170 -11.11 14.68 -16.01
N PRO A 171 -10.03 14.25 -15.34
CA PRO A 171 -9.58 12.86 -15.34
C PRO A 171 -10.65 11.92 -14.76
N PRO A 172 -10.74 10.67 -15.27
CA PRO A 172 -11.82 9.75 -14.90
C PRO A 172 -11.77 9.44 -13.40
N GLN A 173 -12.91 9.55 -12.71
CA GLN A 173 -12.99 9.23 -11.28
C GLN A 173 -13.07 7.72 -11.06
N VAL A 174 -12.06 7.14 -10.43
CA VAL A 174 -11.90 5.67 -10.30
C VAL A 174 -12.02 5.25 -8.84
N ARG A 175 -12.82 4.21 -8.58
CA ARG A 175 -12.89 3.50 -7.30
C ARG A 175 -12.25 2.12 -7.45
N LEU A 176 -11.04 2.00 -6.93
CA LEU A 176 -10.34 0.71 -6.83
C LEU A 176 -10.90 -0.10 -5.64
N ARG A 177 -11.14 -1.38 -5.85
CA ARG A 177 -11.55 -2.35 -4.84
C ARG A 177 -10.76 -3.64 -5.04
N MET A 178 -9.98 -3.98 -4.04
CA MET A 178 -9.23 -5.23 -3.91
C MET A 178 -8.80 -5.37 -2.45
N PRO A 179 -8.51 -6.58 -1.96
CA PRO A 179 -8.02 -6.76 -0.59
C PRO A 179 -6.63 -6.14 -0.41
N GLU A 180 -6.31 -5.68 0.81
CA GLU A 180 -4.96 -5.24 1.19
C GLU A 180 -4.02 -6.41 1.51
N ARG A 181 -4.59 -7.56 1.89
CA ARG A 181 -3.89 -8.79 2.30
C ARG A 181 -4.49 -10.02 1.64
N ILE A 182 -3.66 -10.99 1.29
CA ILE A 182 -4.10 -12.26 0.70
C ILE A 182 -3.13 -13.40 1.04
N GLY A 183 -3.65 -14.63 1.10
CA GLY A 183 -2.83 -15.84 1.20
C GLY A 183 -2.08 -16.15 -0.10
N VAL A 184 -0.88 -16.74 0.01
CA VAL A 184 -0.12 -17.23 -1.15
C VAL A 184 -0.95 -18.12 -2.09
N GLY A 185 -0.82 -17.91 -3.40
CA GLY A 185 -1.52 -18.70 -4.44
C GLY A 185 -3.02 -18.47 -4.58
N ARG A 186 -3.65 -17.68 -3.70
CA ARG A 186 -5.12 -17.45 -3.67
C ARG A 186 -5.56 -16.46 -4.73
N GLN A 187 -6.82 -16.57 -5.16
CA GLN A 187 -7.45 -15.62 -6.07
C GLN A 187 -8.07 -14.44 -5.31
N TYR A 188 -8.11 -13.26 -5.96
CA TYR A 188 -8.81 -12.07 -5.49
C TYR A 188 -9.57 -11.40 -6.62
N VAL A 189 -10.64 -10.69 -6.26
CA VAL A 189 -11.35 -9.80 -7.17
C VAL A 189 -10.64 -8.44 -7.18
N LEU A 190 -10.48 -7.89 -8.39
CA LEU A 190 -10.01 -6.55 -8.66
C LEU A 190 -11.09 -5.82 -9.48
N ASP A 191 -11.77 -4.87 -8.83
CA ASP A 191 -12.68 -3.94 -9.51
C ASP A 191 -12.08 -2.54 -9.51
N ALA A 192 -11.90 -1.95 -10.68
CA ALA A 192 -11.56 -0.54 -10.84
C ALA A 192 -12.69 0.13 -11.62
N VAL A 193 -13.65 0.67 -10.87
CA VAL A 193 -14.91 1.19 -11.40
C VAL A 193 -14.82 2.69 -11.63
N VAL A 194 -15.11 3.15 -12.84
CA VAL A 194 -15.32 4.57 -13.13
C VAL A 194 -16.67 4.97 -12.52
N THR A 195 -16.66 5.92 -11.59
CA THR A 195 -17.85 6.27 -10.78
C THR A 195 -18.78 7.28 -11.43
N GLU A 196 -18.40 7.84 -12.58
CA GLU A 196 -19.20 8.77 -13.37
C GLU A 196 -19.67 8.09 -14.68
N PRO A 197 -20.84 8.48 -15.25
CA PRO A 197 -21.31 7.90 -16.51
C PRO A 197 -20.32 8.14 -17.65
N LEU A 198 -20.08 7.10 -18.48
CA LEU A 198 -19.21 7.23 -19.66
C LEU A 198 -19.86 8.02 -20.81
N GLY A 199 -21.20 8.00 -20.91
CA GLY A 199 -21.90 8.51 -22.08
C GLY A 199 -21.40 7.83 -23.36
N ASN A 200 -20.95 8.64 -24.33
CA ASN A 200 -20.36 8.18 -25.59
C ASN A 200 -18.82 8.17 -25.56
N SER A 201 -18.17 8.55 -24.45
CA SER A 201 -16.72 8.68 -24.37
C SER A 201 -16.04 7.30 -24.35
N MET A 202 -15.08 7.08 -25.26
CA MET A 202 -14.26 5.88 -25.25
C MET A 202 -13.33 5.88 -24.03
N LEU A 203 -13.36 4.79 -23.26
CA LEU A 203 -12.46 4.55 -22.14
C LEU A 203 -11.39 3.54 -22.57
N LEU A 204 -10.12 3.93 -22.49
CA LEU A 204 -8.98 3.03 -22.64
C LEU A 204 -8.46 2.65 -21.26
N GLY A 205 -7.96 1.43 -21.10
CA GLY A 205 -7.34 1.04 -19.85
C GLY A 205 -6.47 -0.20 -19.91
N THR A 206 -5.73 -0.38 -18.82
CA THR A 206 -4.95 -1.59 -18.55
C THR A 206 -4.71 -1.76 -17.06
N GLN A 207 -4.21 -2.93 -16.68
CA GLN A 207 -3.83 -3.26 -15.31
C GLN A 207 -2.42 -3.83 -15.32
N LEU A 208 -1.64 -3.42 -14.33
CA LEU A 208 -0.25 -3.82 -14.09
C LEU A 208 -0.15 -4.45 -12.69
N GLU A 209 0.84 -5.32 -12.49
CA GLU A 209 1.14 -5.91 -11.19
C GLU A 209 2.64 -6.11 -11.01
N GLU A 210 3.20 -5.46 -10.00
CA GLU A 210 4.65 -5.28 -9.84
C GLU A 210 5.07 -5.68 -8.44
N ALA A 211 6.28 -6.22 -8.27
CA ALA A 211 6.76 -6.65 -6.96
C ALA A 211 7.28 -5.43 -6.17
N VAL A 212 6.77 -5.18 -4.97
CA VAL A 212 7.35 -4.15 -4.11
C VAL A 212 8.71 -4.64 -3.62
N ASN A 213 9.76 -3.93 -4.02
CA ASN A 213 11.13 -4.09 -3.57
C ASN A 213 11.90 -2.82 -3.97
N PRO A 214 13.09 -2.54 -3.43
CA PRO A 214 13.75 -1.24 -3.58
C PRO A 214 13.93 -0.84 -5.05
N ARG A 215 14.15 -1.82 -5.93
CA ARG A 215 14.52 -1.64 -7.33
C ARG A 215 13.39 -1.23 -8.25
N GLU A 216 12.17 -1.67 -7.95
CA GLU A 216 11.01 -1.43 -8.82
C GLU A 216 10.36 -0.08 -8.55
N TYR A 217 10.82 0.64 -7.53
CA TYR A 217 10.44 2.04 -7.41
C TYR A 217 11.02 2.88 -8.62
N LEU A 218 12.27 2.68 -9.19
CA LEU A 218 13.02 3.45 -10.29
C LEU A 218 12.73 2.91 -11.68
N ARG A 219 11.52 2.38 -11.87
CA ARG A 219 11.13 1.83 -13.15
C ARG A 219 9.93 2.55 -13.73
N ASP A 220 10.21 3.19 -14.88
CA ASP A 220 9.19 3.65 -15.80
C ASP A 220 8.52 2.42 -16.42
N THR A 221 7.33 2.07 -15.93
CA THR A 221 6.57 0.96 -16.51
C THR A 221 5.70 1.43 -17.68
N THR A 222 5.87 0.79 -18.83
CA THR A 222 5.08 1.07 -20.03
C THR A 222 3.75 0.35 -19.97
N ALA A 223 2.65 1.09 -20.08
CA ALA A 223 1.29 0.58 -20.03
C ALA A 223 0.72 0.36 -21.44
N ASN A 224 0.43 -0.89 -21.81
CA ASN A 224 -0.27 -1.22 -23.05
C ASN A 224 -1.78 -1.10 -22.83
N LEU A 225 -2.37 -0.03 -23.36
CA LEU A 225 -3.79 0.32 -23.20
C LEU A 225 -4.67 -0.42 -24.20
N THR A 226 -5.88 -0.80 -23.77
CA THR A 226 -6.90 -1.44 -24.62
C THR A 226 -8.26 -0.74 -24.45
N PRO A 227 -9.12 -0.69 -25.50
CA PRO A 227 -10.47 -0.19 -25.35
C PRO A 227 -11.29 -1.05 -24.39
N LEU A 228 -11.89 -0.41 -23.38
CA LEU A 228 -12.74 -1.08 -22.40
C LEU A 228 -14.19 -1.09 -22.87
N ARG A 229 -14.84 -2.25 -22.77
CA ARG A 229 -16.26 -2.44 -23.11
C ARG A 229 -17.23 -2.09 -21.97
N ALA A 230 -16.71 -1.65 -20.82
CA ALA A 230 -17.45 -1.40 -19.61
C ALA A 230 -16.89 -0.15 -18.89
N GLY A 231 -17.65 0.36 -17.91
CA GLY A 231 -17.28 1.47 -17.02
C GLY A 231 -16.14 1.16 -16.04
N GLY A 232 -15.13 0.38 -16.43
CA GLY A 232 -14.06 -0.04 -15.54
C GLY A 232 -13.33 -1.30 -15.99
N ILE A 233 -12.39 -1.74 -15.15
CA ILE A 233 -11.69 -3.02 -15.27
C ILE A 233 -12.18 -3.95 -14.15
N PHE A 234 -12.59 -5.15 -14.52
CA PHE A 234 -13.06 -6.20 -13.61
C PHE A 234 -12.25 -7.46 -13.91
N LYS A 235 -11.47 -7.95 -12.95
CA LYS A 235 -10.61 -9.12 -13.11
C LYS A 235 -10.58 -9.97 -11.85
N ILE A 236 -10.32 -11.27 -12.05
CA ILE A 236 -9.85 -12.16 -10.99
C ILE A 236 -8.33 -12.23 -11.12
N GLY A 237 -7.62 -11.70 -10.12
CA GLY A 237 -6.17 -11.83 -9.98
C GLY A 237 -5.81 -13.10 -9.19
N GLN A 238 -4.55 -13.51 -9.27
CA GLN A 238 -4.00 -14.61 -8.46
C GLN A 238 -2.72 -14.17 -7.78
N ALA A 239 -2.69 -14.24 -6.45
CA ALA A 239 -1.51 -13.95 -5.67
C ALA A 239 -0.40 -14.97 -5.96
N PRO A 240 0.89 -14.57 -6.01
CA PRO A 240 2.00 -15.50 -6.21
C PRO A 240 2.08 -16.55 -5.09
N PHE A 241 2.72 -17.68 -5.39
CA PHE A 241 3.04 -18.73 -4.43
C PHE A 241 4.24 -18.39 -3.52
N ARG A 242 4.52 -17.09 -3.31
CA ARG A 242 5.62 -16.57 -2.49
C ARG A 242 5.14 -15.36 -1.71
N VAL A 243 5.59 -15.23 -0.46
CA VAL A 243 5.33 -14.06 0.38
C VAL A 243 6.02 -12.81 -0.16
N GLY A 244 5.46 -11.64 0.15
CA GLY A 244 5.97 -10.33 -0.26
C GLY A 244 4.81 -9.39 -0.62
N SER A 245 5.14 -8.13 -0.93
CA SER A 245 4.12 -7.15 -1.33
C SER A 245 4.15 -6.91 -2.84
N ARG A 246 3.01 -6.50 -3.40
CA ARG A 246 2.85 -6.15 -4.81
C ARG A 246 2.08 -4.84 -4.95
N TRP A 247 2.45 -3.99 -5.90
CA TRP A 247 1.54 -2.94 -6.34
C TRP A 247 0.66 -3.51 -7.44
N VAL A 248 -0.66 -3.35 -7.28
CA VAL A 248 -1.63 -3.59 -8.34
C VAL A 248 -2.10 -2.22 -8.81
N SER A 249 -1.79 -1.90 -10.06
CA SER A 249 -1.98 -0.57 -10.63
C SER A 249 -2.97 -0.64 -11.78
N VAL A 250 -3.92 0.30 -11.83
CA VAL A 250 -4.87 0.44 -12.93
C VAL A 250 -4.66 1.80 -13.59
N VAL A 251 -4.46 1.77 -14.91
CA VAL A 251 -4.35 2.96 -15.76
C VAL A 251 -5.63 3.09 -16.55
N LEU A 252 -6.28 4.24 -16.47
CA LEU A 252 -7.50 4.58 -17.19
C LEU A 252 -7.33 5.92 -17.89
N VAL A 253 -7.64 5.96 -19.18
CA VAL A 253 -7.44 7.10 -20.08
C VAL A 253 -8.73 7.39 -20.84
N ARG A 254 -9.11 8.67 -20.90
CA ARG A 254 -10.12 9.20 -21.81
C ARG A 254 -9.69 10.56 -22.35
N GLU A 255 -10.48 11.13 -23.25
CA GLU A 255 -10.21 12.44 -23.89
C GLU A 255 -9.88 13.56 -22.88
N THR A 256 -10.60 13.65 -21.76
CA THR A 256 -10.43 14.72 -20.76
C THR A 256 -9.36 14.44 -19.69
N GLY A 257 -8.61 13.33 -19.78
CA GLY A 257 -7.52 13.06 -18.85
C GLY A 257 -7.19 11.59 -18.56
N ILE A 258 -6.18 11.41 -17.73
CA ILE A 258 -5.61 10.12 -17.30
C ILE A 258 -5.76 10.01 -15.78
N THR A 259 -6.18 8.84 -15.31
CA THR A 259 -6.07 8.43 -13.91
C THR A 259 -5.26 7.14 -13.82
N ILE A 260 -4.21 7.15 -12.99
CA ILE A 260 -3.52 5.94 -12.55
C ILE A 260 -3.81 5.80 -11.06
N THR A 261 -4.31 4.65 -10.63
CA THR A 261 -4.50 4.33 -9.21
C THR A 261 -3.84 3.01 -8.89
N SER A 262 -3.11 2.96 -7.78
CA SER A 262 -2.32 1.81 -7.34
C SER A 262 -2.60 1.51 -5.89
N GLN A 263 -2.72 0.23 -5.54
CA GLN A 263 -2.88 -0.24 -4.18
C GLN A 263 -1.87 -1.36 -3.89
N ARG A 264 -1.34 -1.38 -2.68
CA ARG A 264 -0.45 -2.45 -2.20
C ARG A 264 -1.27 -3.67 -1.76
N LEU A 265 -0.91 -4.82 -2.31
CA LEU A 265 -1.36 -6.14 -1.92
C LEU A 265 -0.24 -6.85 -1.16
N ARG A 266 -0.46 -7.15 0.11
CA ARG A 266 0.44 -7.97 0.93
C ARG A 266 0.10 -9.45 0.75
N VAL A 267 1.06 -10.24 0.29
CA VAL A 267 0.94 -11.68 0.13
C VAL A 267 1.60 -12.36 1.33
N GLU A 268 0.77 -13.01 2.15
CA GLU A 268 1.15 -13.60 3.44
C GLU A 268 0.95 -15.12 3.39
N ARG A 269 1.72 -15.89 4.17
CA ARG A 269 1.67 -17.36 4.09
C ARG A 269 0.35 -17.91 4.64
N ASP A 270 -0.09 -17.38 5.78
CA ASP A 270 -1.16 -17.96 6.61
C ASP A 270 -2.42 -17.08 6.68
N PHE A 271 -2.56 -16.12 5.75
CA PHE A 271 -3.72 -15.23 5.72
C PHE A 271 -4.93 -15.85 5.00
N VAL A 272 -6.01 -16.06 5.76
CA VAL A 272 -7.27 -16.69 5.29
C VAL A 272 -8.44 -15.67 5.18
N GLY A 273 -8.22 -14.39 5.53
CA GLY A 273 -9.28 -13.38 5.65
C GLY A 273 -9.78 -12.80 4.32
N ASN A 274 -11.05 -12.33 4.32
CA ASN A 274 -11.73 -11.59 3.25
C ASN A 274 -11.55 -12.16 1.83
N GLN A 275 -11.49 -13.49 1.71
CA GLN A 275 -11.43 -14.21 0.45
C GLN A 275 -12.87 -14.48 0.01
N TYR A 276 -13.35 -13.79 -1.03
CA TYR A 276 -14.73 -13.83 -1.51
C TYR A 276 -15.79 -13.43 -0.47
N THR A 277 -16.32 -12.22 -0.58
CA THR A 277 -17.77 -12.03 -0.40
C THR A 277 -18.38 -12.24 -1.78
N PRO A 278 -18.92 -13.43 -2.11
CA PRO A 278 -19.74 -13.55 -3.31
C PRO A 278 -20.92 -12.56 -3.16
N LEU A 279 -21.37 -11.98 -4.28
CA LEU A 279 -22.69 -11.37 -4.30
C LEU A 279 -23.68 -12.44 -3.81
N LEU A 280 -24.60 -12.07 -2.92
CA LEU A 280 -25.66 -12.98 -2.47
C LEU A 280 -26.31 -13.61 -3.71
N GLU A 281 -26.16 -14.92 -3.86
CA GLU A 281 -26.93 -15.63 -4.87
C GLU A 281 -28.40 -15.41 -4.55
N PRO A 282 -29.22 -14.94 -5.51
CA PRO A 282 -30.65 -14.77 -5.24
C PRO A 282 -31.23 -16.14 -4.86
N ASP A 283 -31.85 -16.21 -3.68
CA ASP A 283 -32.31 -17.44 -3.04
C ASP A 283 -32.97 -18.38 -4.05
N SER A 284 -32.36 -19.57 -4.19
CA SER A 284 -32.88 -20.75 -4.88
C SER A 284 -33.86 -20.47 -6.03
N THR A 285 -33.37 -20.45 -7.28
CA THR A 285 -34.29 -20.68 -8.41
C THR A 285 -34.94 -22.05 -8.19
N PRO A 286 -36.27 -22.16 -7.98
CA PRO A 286 -36.88 -23.43 -7.63
C PRO A 286 -36.65 -24.44 -8.75
N GLY A 287 -36.10 -25.60 -8.37
CA GLY A 287 -35.69 -26.63 -9.32
C GLY A 287 -36.83 -27.01 -10.25
N ARG A 288 -36.53 -27.10 -11.56
CA ARG A 288 -37.48 -27.38 -12.63
C ARG A 288 -38.23 -28.70 -12.35
N VAL A 289 -39.43 -28.59 -11.78
CA VAL A 289 -40.30 -29.75 -11.51
C VAL A 289 -40.56 -30.47 -12.83
N ARG A 290 -40.06 -31.71 -12.95
CA ARG A 290 -40.49 -32.60 -14.03
C ARG A 290 -41.95 -32.97 -13.75
N PRO A 291 -42.89 -32.75 -14.69
CA PRO A 291 -44.23 -33.31 -14.54
C PRO A 291 -44.13 -34.85 -14.48
N PRO A 292 -44.99 -35.53 -13.69
CA PRO A 292 -45.06 -36.98 -13.69
C PRO A 292 -45.33 -37.52 -15.10
N ARG A 293 -44.74 -38.67 -15.45
CA ARG A 293 -45.18 -39.42 -16.63
C ARG A 293 -46.55 -40.01 -16.31
N ASP A 294 -47.58 -39.60 -17.04
CA ASP A 294 -48.84 -40.34 -17.08
C ASP A 294 -48.61 -41.72 -17.68
N ASN A 295 -48.65 -42.74 -16.82
CA ASN A 295 -48.81 -44.13 -17.23
C ASN A 295 -50.30 -44.48 -17.08
N ARG A 296 -51.07 -44.31 -18.16
CA ARG A 296 -52.37 -44.97 -18.33
C ARG A 296 -52.37 -45.76 -19.64
N SER A 297 -52.03 -47.03 -19.50
CA SER A 297 -52.38 -48.09 -20.44
C SER A 297 -53.72 -48.69 -20.01
N SER A 298 -54.57 -48.99 -21.02
CA SER A 298 -55.86 -49.71 -20.92
C SER A 298 -57.04 -48.91 -20.37
#